data_AF-A0A3A4SH58-F1
#
_entry.id   AF-A0A3A4SH58-F1
#
_cell.length_a   1.000
_cell.length_b   1.000
_cell.length_c   1.000
_cell.angle_alpha   90.00
_cell.angle_beta   90.00
_cell.angle_gamma   90.00
#
_symmetry.space_group_name_H-M   'P 1'
#
loop_
_entity.id
_entity.type
_entity.pdbx_description
1 polymer ?
#
loop_
_entity_poly.entity_id
_entity_poly.type
_entity_poly.pdbx_seq_one_letter_code
_entity_poly.pdbx_strand_id
1 'polypeptide(L)'
;MIMPLAQRIKLPSVLQGEKGSIAVLIAFLMPVMLLMLVMLVNINHLVFTKLMLQNTVDACALSAAAVQAAGLNEIADLNREMTKENKKIRKILSSGIWYDYRQANNAQKFFYNGKTGVIDWIQKYQKNANTYFAVQSEAAAQQVKRWNFPQTRLTARHDKKRLTGLKGHDQTATFVYYTVTPPKGSPVPTLNWFDPDDPQFEGDHDGTLDIPMLRTVPLPGEFKIIEKMEKTSPTYADYEITLPRHPFILGDAIFKDVPVLKARASARPAGGDIYRGKPEYKAVLFR
;
A
#
# COMPACT_ATOMS: atom_id res chain seq x y z
N MET A 1 35.77 -64.67 84.49
CA MET A 1 35.65 -64.98 83.04
C MET A 1 35.30 -63.68 82.34
N ILE A 2 36.33 -63.00 81.82
CA ILE A 2 36.24 -61.63 81.29
C ILE A 2 36.28 -61.74 79.75
N MET A 3 35.24 -61.27 79.08
CA MET A 3 35.11 -61.21 77.61
C MET A 3 36.12 -60.21 77.01
N PRO A 4 36.74 -60.50 75.85
CA PRO A 4 37.67 -59.58 75.20
C PRO A 4 36.93 -58.56 74.33
N LEU A 5 37.51 -57.35 74.31
CA LEU A 5 37.11 -56.16 73.56
C LEU A 5 37.04 -56.40 72.04
N ALA A 6 35.97 -55.88 71.43
CA ALA A 6 35.86 -55.70 69.99
C ALA A 6 36.85 -54.65 69.47
N GLN A 7 37.74 -55.04 68.56
CA GLN A 7 38.64 -54.16 67.81
C GLN A 7 37.83 -53.32 66.80
N ARG A 8 37.72 -52.01 67.06
CA ARG A 8 37.25 -51.03 66.08
C ARG A 8 38.32 -50.81 65.01
N ILE A 9 38.05 -51.26 63.79
CA ILE A 9 38.83 -50.92 62.60
C ILE A 9 38.67 -49.41 62.35
N LYS A 10 39.72 -48.63 62.62
CA LYS A 10 39.80 -47.22 62.23
C LYS A 10 40.18 -47.15 60.75
N LEU A 11 39.22 -46.81 59.89
CA LEU A 11 39.49 -46.43 58.51
C LEU A 11 40.41 -45.18 58.47
N PRO A 12 41.35 -45.11 57.51
CA PRO A 12 42.35 -44.04 57.44
C PRO A 12 41.72 -42.67 57.19
N SER A 13 42.09 -41.69 58.03
CA SER A 13 41.60 -40.30 58.05
C SER A 13 41.99 -39.46 56.83
N VAL A 14 42.80 -39.99 55.92
CA VAL A 14 43.29 -39.28 54.72
C VAL A 14 42.16 -39.04 53.71
N LEU A 15 41.16 -39.93 53.65
CA LEU A 15 39.97 -39.75 52.81
C LEU A 15 38.97 -38.68 53.33
N GLN A 16 39.16 -38.15 54.53
CA GLN A 16 38.32 -37.09 55.10
C GLN A 16 38.80 -35.68 54.73
N GLY A 17 40.11 -35.48 54.54
CA GLY A 17 40.69 -34.17 54.18
C GLY A 17 40.37 -33.73 52.76
N GLU A 18 40.40 -34.65 51.79
CA GLU A 18 40.12 -34.31 50.39
C GLU A 18 38.63 -34.04 50.12
N LYS A 19 37.73 -34.72 50.85
CA LYS A 19 36.28 -34.47 50.78
C LYS A 19 35.92 -33.05 51.20
N GLY A 20 36.66 -32.45 52.14
CA GLY A 20 36.45 -31.09 52.60
C GLY A 20 36.85 -30.03 51.56
N SER A 21 38.01 -30.20 50.93
CA SER A 21 38.50 -29.27 49.89
C SER A 21 37.59 -29.27 48.65
N ILE A 22 37.17 -30.46 48.20
CA ILE A 22 36.24 -30.62 47.08
C ILE A 22 34.87 -29.99 47.41
N ALA A 23 34.37 -30.15 48.63
CA ALA A 23 33.09 -29.56 49.04
C ALA A 23 33.14 -28.03 49.02
N VAL A 24 34.22 -27.40 49.49
CA VAL A 24 34.40 -25.94 49.45
C VAL A 24 34.51 -25.45 48.00
N LEU A 25 35.28 -26.16 47.17
CA LEU A 25 35.40 -25.83 45.74
C LEU A 25 34.04 -25.88 45.04
N ILE A 26 33.25 -26.94 45.25
CA ILE A 26 31.91 -27.10 44.69
C ILE A 26 30.96 -26.01 45.21
N ALA A 27 31.02 -25.68 46.50
CA ALA A 27 30.18 -24.64 47.11
C ALA A 27 30.42 -23.26 46.48
N PHE A 28 31.64 -22.96 46.01
CA PHE A 28 31.94 -21.72 45.30
C PHE A 28 31.69 -21.79 43.79
N LEU A 29 31.97 -22.92 43.13
CA LEU A 29 31.81 -23.07 41.69
C LEU A 29 30.34 -23.22 41.26
N MET A 30 29.55 -23.97 42.02
CA MET A 30 28.16 -24.26 41.66
C MET A 30 27.32 -22.98 41.50
N PRO A 31 27.34 -22.00 42.42
CA PRO A 31 26.59 -20.76 42.24
C PRO A 31 27.04 -19.94 41.03
N VAL A 32 28.36 -19.90 40.74
CA VAL A 32 28.90 -19.17 39.59
C VAL A 32 28.45 -19.80 38.28
N MET A 33 28.54 -21.13 38.17
CA MET A 33 28.05 -21.86 36.99
C MET A 33 26.55 -21.68 36.79
N LEU A 34 25.76 -21.72 37.87
CA LEU A 34 24.31 -21.51 37.81
C LEU A 34 23.97 -20.08 37.37
N LEU A 35 24.70 -19.08 37.89
CA LEU A 35 24.52 -17.67 37.51
C LEU A 35 24.89 -17.45 36.03
N MET A 36 25.98 -18.04 35.55
CA MET A 36 26.35 -17.97 34.13
C MET A 36 25.29 -18.62 33.23
N LEU A 37 24.78 -19.80 33.62
CA LEU A 37 23.73 -20.49 32.86
C LEU A 37 22.46 -19.63 32.76
N VAL A 38 22.02 -19.07 33.88
CA VAL A 38 20.87 -18.16 33.94
C VAL A 38 21.08 -16.93 33.05
N MET A 39 22.26 -16.30 33.13
CA MET A 39 22.57 -15.12 32.33
C MET A 39 22.54 -15.44 30.83
N LEU A 40 23.12 -16.58 30.43
CA LEU A 40 23.12 -17.04 29.04
C LEU A 40 21.69 -17.26 28.52
N VAL A 41 20.83 -17.91 29.32
CA VAL A 41 19.41 -18.12 28.96
C VAL A 41 18.68 -16.78 28.79
N ASN A 42 18.88 -15.82 29.70
CA ASN A 42 18.25 -14.50 29.61
C ASN A 42 18.71 -13.70 28.38
N ILE A 43 20.01 -13.71 28.07
CA ILE A 43 20.55 -13.03 26.89
C ILE A 43 20.00 -13.66 25.62
N ASN A 44 19.97 -14.99 25.54
CA ASN A 44 19.41 -15.69 24.38
C ASN A 44 17.92 -15.37 24.18
N HIS A 45 17.13 -15.34 25.26
CA HIS A 45 15.73 -14.96 25.19
C HIS A 45 15.56 -13.51 24.69
N LEU A 46 16.39 -12.58 25.18
CA LEU A 46 16.35 -11.17 24.75
C LEU A 46 16.73 -11.01 23.27
N VAL A 47 17.78 -11.68 22.82
CA VAL A 47 18.23 -11.66 21.42
C VAL A 47 17.14 -12.24 20.51
N PHE A 48 16.58 -13.40 20.87
CA PHE A 48 15.50 -14.03 20.12
C PHE A 48 14.26 -13.12 20.03
N THR A 49 13.86 -12.52 21.15
CA THR A 49 12.75 -11.56 21.20
C THR A 49 12.98 -10.36 20.28
N LYS A 50 14.20 -9.81 20.25
CA LYS A 50 14.57 -8.69 19.38
C LYS A 50 14.55 -9.08 17.90
N LEU A 51 15.05 -10.27 17.55
CA LEU A 51 15.00 -10.79 16.18
C LEU A 51 13.56 -11.01 15.72
N MET A 52 12.71 -11.62 16.55
CA MET A 52 11.28 -11.78 16.27
C MET A 52 10.58 -10.43 16.07
N LEU A 53 10.90 -9.44 16.90
CA LEU A 53 10.33 -8.10 16.81
C LEU A 53 10.68 -7.45 15.47
N GLN A 54 11.96 -7.52 15.05
CA GLN A 54 12.41 -6.98 13.76
C GLN A 54 11.79 -7.71 12.58
N ASN A 55 11.79 -9.04 12.58
CA ASN A 55 11.20 -9.85 11.52
C ASN A 55 9.69 -9.56 11.38
N THR A 56 8.99 -9.39 12.50
CA THR A 56 7.57 -9.07 12.49
C THR A 56 7.30 -7.70 11.88
N VAL A 57 8.06 -6.66 12.26
CA VAL A 57 7.83 -5.32 11.71
C VAL A 57 8.24 -5.22 10.24
N ASP A 58 9.32 -5.88 9.82
CA ASP A 58 9.73 -5.98 8.41
C ASP A 58 8.62 -6.64 7.59
N ALA A 59 8.05 -7.74 8.08
CA ALA A 59 6.93 -8.43 7.44
C ALA A 59 5.65 -7.57 7.39
N CYS A 60 5.35 -6.81 8.45
CA CYS A 60 4.20 -5.89 8.47
C CYS A 60 4.36 -4.75 7.45
N ALA A 61 5.54 -4.14 7.38
CA ALA A 61 5.82 -3.08 6.41
C ALA A 61 5.75 -3.61 4.99
N LEU A 62 6.35 -4.77 4.72
CA LEU A 62 6.36 -5.38 3.39
C LEU A 62 4.95 -5.81 2.94
N SER A 63 4.14 -6.39 3.82
CA SER A 63 2.78 -6.80 3.49
C SER A 63 1.88 -5.61 3.18
N ALA A 64 1.96 -4.54 3.98
CA ALA A 64 1.26 -3.29 3.69
C ALA A 64 1.71 -2.69 2.36
N ALA A 65 3.02 -2.59 2.11
CA ALA A 65 3.56 -2.07 0.86
C ALA A 65 3.13 -2.89 -0.36
N ALA A 66 2.94 -4.21 -0.21
CA ALA A 66 2.43 -5.06 -1.29
C ALA A 66 0.97 -4.74 -1.64
N VAL A 67 0.11 -4.53 -0.64
CA VAL A 67 -1.27 -4.10 -0.86
C VAL A 67 -1.32 -2.68 -1.44
N GLN A 68 -0.47 -1.78 -0.95
CA GLN A 68 -0.35 -0.43 -1.52
C GLN A 68 0.11 -0.48 -2.98
N ALA A 69 1.04 -1.38 -3.33
CA ALA A 69 1.51 -1.56 -4.70
C ALA A 69 0.40 -2.06 -5.63
N ALA A 70 -0.41 -3.04 -5.18
CA ALA A 70 -1.58 -3.50 -5.92
C ALA A 70 -2.57 -2.35 -6.20
N GLY A 71 -2.85 -1.51 -5.19
CA GLY A 71 -3.73 -0.36 -5.37
C GLY A 71 -3.17 0.71 -6.32
N LEU A 72 -1.85 0.95 -6.32
CA LEU A 72 -1.23 1.87 -7.28
C LEU A 72 -1.20 1.30 -8.71
N ASN A 73 -1.08 -0.02 -8.87
CA ASN A 73 -1.19 -0.69 -10.17
C ASN A 73 -2.59 -0.53 -10.74
N GLU A 74 -3.63 -0.76 -9.94
CA GLU A 74 -5.02 -0.53 -10.33
C GLU A 74 -5.26 0.92 -10.80
N ILE A 75 -4.74 1.90 -10.05
CA ILE A 75 -4.86 3.32 -10.44
C ILE A 75 -4.13 3.60 -11.77
N ALA A 76 -2.96 2.99 -11.99
CA ALA A 76 -2.20 3.14 -13.22
C ALA A 76 -2.91 2.51 -14.43
N ASP A 77 -3.52 1.32 -14.25
CA ASP A 77 -4.34 0.68 -15.28
C ASP A 77 -5.57 1.52 -15.62
N LEU A 78 -6.29 2.02 -14.62
CA LEU A 78 -7.41 2.95 -14.82
C LEU A 78 -6.95 4.23 -15.55
N ASN A 79 -5.73 4.72 -15.29
CA ASN A 79 -5.20 5.89 -15.99
C ASN A 79 -4.90 5.61 -17.47
N ARG A 80 -4.48 4.37 -17.79
CA ARG A 80 -4.31 3.91 -19.16
C ARG A 80 -5.66 3.87 -19.90
N GLU A 81 -6.70 3.35 -19.26
CA GLU A 81 -8.06 3.35 -19.83
C GLU A 81 -8.59 4.78 -20.01
N MET A 82 -8.38 5.66 -19.02
CA MET A 82 -8.72 7.08 -19.13
C MET A 82 -8.05 7.74 -20.35
N THR A 83 -6.77 7.43 -20.59
CA THR A 83 -6.04 7.94 -21.75
C THR A 83 -6.63 7.44 -23.07
N LYS A 84 -7.10 6.18 -23.14
CA LYS A 84 -7.73 5.64 -24.35
C LYS A 84 -9.07 6.32 -24.62
N GLU A 85 -9.93 6.45 -23.60
CA GLU A 85 -11.21 7.16 -23.72
C GLU A 85 -11.01 8.63 -24.10
N ASN A 86 -9.97 9.27 -23.55
CA ASN A 86 -9.60 10.64 -23.92
C ASN A 86 -9.13 10.79 -25.37
N LYS A 87 -8.47 9.78 -25.93
CA LYS A 87 -8.15 9.75 -27.36
C LYS A 87 -9.39 9.59 -28.21
N LYS A 88 -10.37 8.78 -27.78
CA LYS A 88 -11.64 8.60 -28.50
C LYS A 88 -12.43 9.90 -28.55
N ILE A 89 -12.68 10.57 -27.42
CA ILE A 89 -13.39 11.85 -27.42
C ILE A 89 -12.67 12.90 -28.28
N ARG A 90 -11.33 12.98 -28.25
CA ARG A 90 -10.60 13.90 -29.14
C ARG A 90 -10.85 13.59 -30.61
N LYS A 91 -10.79 12.31 -30.98
CA LYS A 91 -11.08 11.87 -32.33
C LYS A 91 -12.51 12.23 -32.74
N ILE A 92 -13.50 11.99 -31.87
CA ILE A 92 -14.90 12.36 -32.08
C ILE A 92 -15.02 13.87 -32.29
N LEU A 93 -14.48 14.68 -31.37
CA LEU A 93 -14.52 16.14 -31.43
C LEU A 93 -13.82 16.71 -32.68
N SER A 94 -12.74 16.08 -33.16
CA SER A 94 -11.98 16.55 -34.32
C SER A 94 -12.33 15.82 -35.64
N SER A 95 -13.30 14.90 -35.64
CA SER A 95 -13.62 14.04 -36.80
C SER A 95 -14.29 14.80 -37.95
N GLY A 96 -14.84 15.98 -37.67
CA GLY A 96 -15.57 16.76 -38.65
C GLY A 96 -16.03 18.09 -38.08
N ILE A 97 -17.00 18.71 -38.75
CA ILE A 97 -17.54 20.00 -38.35
C ILE A 97 -18.93 19.77 -37.78
N TRP A 98 -19.08 20.15 -36.51
CA TRP A 98 -20.30 19.99 -35.73
C TRP A 98 -21.40 20.92 -36.24
N TYR A 99 -22.65 20.43 -36.19
CA TYR A 99 -23.82 21.22 -36.56
C TYR A 99 -23.90 22.54 -35.80
N ASP A 100 -23.69 22.48 -34.49
CA ASP A 100 -23.55 23.64 -33.63
C ASP A 100 -22.67 23.29 -32.41
N TYR A 101 -22.38 24.29 -31.58
CA TYR A 101 -21.65 24.10 -30.33
C TYR A 101 -22.38 23.15 -29.37
N ARG A 102 -23.73 23.13 -29.40
CA ARG A 102 -24.53 22.31 -28.49
C ARG A 102 -24.31 20.83 -28.74
N GLN A 103 -24.17 20.40 -30.00
CA GLN A 103 -23.90 19.02 -30.35
C GLN A 103 -22.51 18.57 -29.90
N ALA A 104 -21.49 19.39 -30.14
CA ALA A 104 -20.15 19.12 -29.61
C ALA A 104 -20.13 19.05 -28.07
N ASN A 105 -20.90 19.91 -27.40
CA ASN A 105 -21.05 19.92 -25.94
C ASN A 105 -21.83 18.71 -25.42
N ASN A 106 -22.83 18.21 -26.14
CA ASN A 106 -23.53 16.97 -25.79
C ASN A 106 -22.58 15.77 -25.84
N ALA A 107 -21.76 15.68 -26.90
CA ALA A 107 -20.70 14.69 -27.01
C ALA A 107 -19.71 14.79 -25.85
N GLN A 108 -19.25 16.00 -25.53
CA GLN A 108 -18.36 16.22 -24.38
C GLN A 108 -19.02 15.74 -23.07
N LYS A 109 -20.30 16.07 -22.85
CA LYS A 109 -21.05 15.72 -21.63
C LYS A 109 -21.23 14.22 -21.42
N PHE A 110 -21.30 13.43 -22.49
CA PHE A 110 -21.34 11.97 -22.38
C PHE A 110 -20.09 11.43 -21.66
N PHE A 111 -18.92 11.99 -21.96
CA PHE A 111 -17.67 11.60 -21.30
C PHE A 111 -17.43 12.35 -19.97
N TYR A 112 -17.89 13.61 -19.89
CA TYR A 112 -17.64 14.55 -18.80
C TYR A 112 -18.90 15.33 -18.39
N ASN A 113 -19.64 14.84 -17.40
CA ASN A 113 -20.77 15.58 -16.83
C ASN A 113 -20.63 15.83 -15.32
N GLY A 114 -19.51 15.43 -14.73
CA GLY A 114 -19.19 15.57 -13.31
C GLY A 114 -19.87 14.55 -12.39
N LYS A 115 -20.65 13.61 -12.93
CA LYS A 115 -21.43 12.65 -12.13
C LYS A 115 -21.38 11.21 -12.67
N THR A 116 -21.72 11.04 -13.94
CA THR A 116 -21.94 9.76 -14.62
C THR A 116 -21.22 9.65 -15.96
N GLY A 117 -20.43 10.66 -16.36
CA GLY A 117 -19.62 10.57 -17.56
C GLY A 117 -18.61 9.44 -17.46
N VAL A 118 -18.22 8.87 -18.61
CA VAL A 118 -17.27 7.75 -18.68
C VAL A 118 -15.97 8.08 -17.92
N ILE A 119 -15.42 9.28 -18.11
CA ILE A 119 -14.18 9.70 -17.45
C ILE A 119 -14.43 9.99 -15.96
N ASP A 120 -15.60 10.54 -15.61
CA ASP A 120 -15.97 10.77 -14.20
C ASP A 120 -16.00 9.46 -13.41
N TRP A 121 -16.51 8.38 -14.01
CA TRP A 121 -16.50 7.04 -13.41
C TRP A 121 -15.09 6.52 -13.20
N ILE A 122 -14.21 6.64 -14.21
CA ILE A 122 -12.81 6.22 -14.09
C ILE A 122 -12.13 6.97 -12.93
N GLN A 123 -12.31 8.29 -12.84
CA GLN A 123 -11.76 9.09 -11.74
C GLN A 123 -12.32 8.68 -10.38
N LYS A 124 -13.61 8.37 -10.30
CA LYS A 124 -14.25 7.86 -9.08
C LYS A 124 -13.64 6.53 -8.66
N TYR A 125 -13.41 5.60 -9.60
CA TYR A 125 -12.75 4.33 -9.33
C TYR A 125 -11.31 4.52 -8.87
N GLN A 126 -10.54 5.43 -9.49
CA GLN A 126 -9.18 5.76 -9.05
C GLN A 126 -9.17 6.31 -7.61
N LYS A 127 -10.10 7.21 -7.26
CA LYS A 127 -10.25 7.74 -5.89
C LYS A 127 -10.64 6.64 -4.90
N ASN A 128 -11.54 5.74 -5.29
CA ASN A 128 -11.99 4.62 -4.46
C ASN A 128 -10.86 3.62 -4.23
N ALA A 129 -10.10 3.25 -5.27
CA ALA A 129 -8.92 2.40 -5.14
C ALA A 129 -7.89 3.03 -4.19
N ASN A 130 -7.65 4.34 -4.34
CA ASN A 130 -6.71 5.09 -3.50
C ASN A 130 -7.06 5.04 -2.00
N THR A 131 -8.35 5.07 -1.64
CA THR A 131 -8.77 4.99 -0.23
C THR A 131 -8.93 3.55 0.26
N TYR A 132 -9.53 2.68 -0.56
CA TYR A 132 -9.78 1.28 -0.23
C TYR A 132 -8.47 0.53 0.07
N PHE A 133 -7.49 0.60 -0.84
CA PHE A 133 -6.22 -0.11 -0.66
C PHE A 133 -5.37 0.45 0.49
N ALA A 134 -5.54 1.73 0.84
CA ALA A 134 -4.90 2.29 2.04
C ALA A 134 -5.42 1.61 3.31
N VAL A 135 -6.74 1.45 3.43
CA VAL A 135 -7.36 0.74 4.56
C VAL A 135 -6.98 -0.74 4.57
N GLN A 136 -7.00 -1.40 3.40
CA GLN A 136 -6.59 -2.82 3.31
C GLN A 136 -5.12 -3.03 3.66
N SER A 137 -4.24 -2.08 3.33
CA SER A 137 -2.82 -2.18 3.68
C SER A 137 -2.59 -2.20 5.19
N GLU A 138 -3.34 -1.37 5.93
CA GLU A 138 -3.29 -1.38 7.40
C GLU A 138 -3.86 -2.69 7.96
N ALA A 139 -4.98 -3.19 7.40
CA ALA A 139 -5.56 -4.46 7.82
C ALA A 139 -4.59 -5.63 7.65
N ALA A 140 -3.86 -5.66 6.53
CA ALA A 140 -2.84 -6.68 6.25
C ALA A 140 -1.67 -6.61 7.26
N ALA A 141 -1.15 -5.42 7.56
CA ALA A 141 -0.09 -5.27 8.57
C ALA A 141 -0.55 -5.73 9.96
N GLN A 142 -1.76 -5.34 10.38
CA GLN A 142 -2.33 -5.76 11.66
C GLN A 142 -2.59 -7.27 11.72
N GLN A 143 -2.94 -7.90 10.61
CA GLN A 143 -3.10 -9.35 10.51
C GLN A 143 -1.75 -10.07 10.66
N VAL A 144 -0.71 -9.62 9.94
CA VAL A 144 0.66 -10.17 10.07
C VAL A 144 1.17 -10.03 11.51
N LYS A 145 0.96 -8.89 12.15
CA LYS A 145 1.32 -8.69 13.56
C LYS A 145 0.60 -9.66 14.50
N ARG A 146 -0.70 -9.89 14.29
CA ARG A 146 -1.50 -10.82 15.11
C ARG A 146 -1.01 -12.26 14.99
N TRP A 147 -0.58 -12.68 13.80
CA TRP A 147 -0.07 -14.04 13.57
C TRP A 147 1.34 -14.27 14.11
N ASN A 148 2.21 -13.26 14.05
CA ASN A 148 3.61 -13.43 14.40
C ASN A 148 3.95 -13.01 15.83
N PHE A 149 3.33 -11.94 16.36
CA PHE A 149 3.70 -11.40 17.66
C PHE A 149 2.53 -10.69 18.38
N PRO A 150 1.47 -11.40 18.80
CA PRO A 150 0.19 -10.83 19.24
C PRO A 150 0.27 -9.90 20.48
N GLN A 151 1.24 -10.08 21.36
CA GLN A 151 1.46 -9.26 22.56
C GLN A 151 2.02 -7.85 22.28
N THR A 152 2.44 -7.58 21.04
CA THR A 152 3.01 -6.28 20.66
C THR A 152 1.94 -5.27 20.24
N ARG A 153 2.30 -3.99 20.27
CA ARG A 153 1.52 -2.88 19.71
C ARG A 153 2.16 -2.42 18.41
N LEU A 154 1.39 -2.39 17.33
CA LEU A 154 1.79 -1.86 16.03
C LEU A 154 1.27 -0.42 15.86
N THR A 155 2.13 0.51 15.48
CA THR A 155 1.80 1.91 15.25
C THR A 155 2.23 2.33 13.84
N ALA A 156 1.28 2.77 13.03
CA ALA A 156 1.54 3.32 11.70
C ALA A 156 2.02 4.78 11.79
N ARG A 157 3.03 5.15 10.99
CA ARG A 157 3.57 6.51 10.85
C ARG A 157 3.36 7.10 9.45
N HIS A 158 2.34 6.64 8.74
CA HIS A 158 2.01 7.05 7.38
C HIS A 158 0.49 7.31 7.24
N ASP A 159 0.07 7.85 6.09
CA ASP A 159 -1.35 8.10 5.80
C ASP A 159 -2.09 6.77 5.59
N LYS A 160 -3.10 6.51 6.42
CA LYS A 160 -3.93 5.31 6.38
C LYS A 160 -5.23 5.50 5.59
N LYS A 161 -5.55 6.74 5.21
CA LYS A 161 -6.81 7.09 4.56
C LYS A 161 -6.69 7.06 3.03
N ARG A 162 -5.47 7.24 2.51
CA ARG A 162 -5.19 7.23 1.07
C ARG A 162 -3.76 6.79 0.79
N LEU A 163 -3.52 6.17 -0.38
CA LEU A 163 -2.18 5.78 -0.83
C LEU A 163 -1.34 7.00 -1.23
N THR A 164 -1.94 7.95 -1.93
CA THR A 164 -1.25 9.13 -2.47
C THR A 164 -2.22 10.28 -2.78
N GLY A 165 -1.70 11.49 -2.95
CA GLY A 165 -2.40 12.56 -3.65
C GLY A 165 -2.47 12.28 -5.15
N LEU A 166 -3.62 12.56 -5.76
CA LEU A 166 -3.84 12.46 -7.20
C LEU A 166 -4.16 13.84 -7.75
N LYS A 167 -3.49 14.24 -8.84
CA LYS A 167 -3.71 15.51 -9.54
C LYS A 167 -4.05 15.24 -11.00
N GLY A 168 -5.14 15.84 -11.49
CA GLY A 168 -5.52 15.80 -12.90
C GLY A 168 -4.63 16.71 -13.74
N HIS A 169 -4.35 16.28 -14.97
CA HIS A 169 -3.71 17.07 -16.01
C HIS A 169 -4.72 17.38 -17.09
N ASP A 170 -5.04 18.67 -17.23
CA ASP A 170 -5.98 19.15 -18.23
C ASP A 170 -5.29 19.28 -19.58
N GLN A 171 -6.03 18.98 -20.64
CA GLN A 171 -5.65 19.28 -22.01
C GLN A 171 -6.82 19.90 -22.74
N THR A 172 -6.51 20.83 -23.64
CA THR A 172 -7.51 21.44 -24.52
C THR A 172 -7.78 20.53 -25.70
N ALA A 173 -9.05 20.15 -25.89
CA ALA A 173 -9.56 19.54 -27.11
C ALA A 173 -10.20 20.61 -27.98
N THR A 174 -9.75 20.74 -29.22
CA THR A 174 -10.28 21.71 -30.18
C THR A 174 -11.23 21.03 -31.16
N PHE A 175 -12.26 21.75 -31.58
CA PHE A 175 -13.22 21.29 -32.58
C PHE A 175 -13.70 22.48 -33.42
N VAL A 176 -14.49 22.20 -34.45
CA VAL A 176 -15.06 23.22 -35.33
C VAL A 176 -16.57 23.02 -35.40
N TYR A 177 -17.35 24.09 -35.36
CA TYR A 177 -18.81 24.04 -35.43
C TYR A 177 -19.39 25.18 -36.29
N TYR A 178 -20.65 25.09 -36.70
CA TYR A 178 -21.34 26.17 -37.41
C TYR A 178 -22.20 27.04 -36.50
N THR A 179 -22.41 28.30 -36.89
CA THR A 179 -23.45 29.15 -36.30
C THR A 179 -24.77 28.98 -37.05
N VAL A 180 -25.88 29.09 -36.32
CA VAL A 180 -27.23 29.04 -36.89
C VAL A 180 -27.47 30.35 -37.66
N THR A 181 -27.37 30.32 -38.98
CA THR A 181 -27.79 31.44 -39.86
C THR A 181 -28.21 30.82 -41.21
N PRO A 182 -29.33 31.23 -41.83
CA PRO A 182 -29.91 30.51 -42.97
C PRO A 182 -28.97 30.53 -44.18
N PRO A 183 -28.69 29.40 -44.85
CA PRO A 183 -27.68 29.43 -45.91
C PRO A 183 -28.31 29.48 -47.30
N LYS A 184 -27.67 30.24 -48.17
CA LYS A 184 -27.64 29.96 -49.61
C LYS A 184 -26.47 28.97 -49.84
N GLY A 185 -26.73 27.75 -50.32
CA GLY A 185 -25.64 26.78 -50.59
C GLY A 185 -26.13 25.35 -50.84
N SER A 186 -25.19 24.43 -51.11
CA SER A 186 -25.47 22.99 -51.20
C SER A 186 -25.24 22.30 -49.85
N PRO A 187 -26.03 21.28 -49.48
CA PRO A 187 -25.83 20.54 -48.24
C PRO A 187 -24.50 19.78 -48.20
N VAL A 188 -23.93 19.63 -47.01
CA VAL A 188 -22.65 18.93 -46.80
C VAL A 188 -22.67 18.11 -45.48
N PRO A 189 -21.89 17.00 -45.38
CA PRO A 189 -22.01 15.99 -44.29
C PRO A 189 -21.56 16.51 -42.93
N THR A 190 -22.51 16.80 -42.04
CA THR A 190 -22.32 17.54 -40.77
C THR A 190 -22.54 16.64 -39.57
N LEU A 191 -21.66 16.73 -38.57
CA LEU A 191 -21.75 15.88 -37.38
C LEU A 191 -22.87 16.32 -36.45
N ASN A 192 -23.67 15.35 -36.03
CA ASN A 192 -24.67 15.47 -34.99
C ASN A 192 -24.45 14.41 -33.92
N TRP A 193 -24.61 14.78 -32.64
CA TRP A 193 -24.44 13.85 -31.53
C TRP A 193 -25.75 13.15 -31.19
N PHE A 194 -25.68 11.83 -31.04
CA PHE A 194 -26.72 10.97 -30.51
C PHE A 194 -26.17 10.22 -29.30
N ASP A 195 -27.07 9.87 -28.37
CA ASP A 195 -26.68 9.05 -27.23
C ASP A 195 -26.28 7.65 -27.72
N PRO A 196 -25.02 7.23 -27.57
CA PRO A 196 -24.59 5.90 -28.03
C PRO A 196 -25.24 4.77 -27.23
N ASP A 197 -25.85 5.06 -26.08
CA ASP A 197 -26.64 4.10 -25.30
C ASP A 197 -28.10 3.99 -25.79
N ASP A 198 -28.53 4.81 -26.76
CA ASP A 198 -29.86 4.69 -27.36
C ASP A 198 -29.91 3.45 -28.28
N PRO A 199 -30.84 2.49 -28.02
CA PRO A 199 -30.97 1.26 -28.79
C PRO A 199 -31.16 1.48 -30.30
N GLN A 200 -31.63 2.67 -30.72
CA GLN A 200 -31.80 3.01 -32.14
C GLN A 200 -30.48 3.12 -32.91
N PHE A 201 -29.35 3.28 -32.21
CA PHE A 201 -28.02 3.45 -32.79
C PHE A 201 -27.07 2.30 -32.41
N GLU A 202 -27.62 1.14 -32.03
CA GLU A 202 -26.86 -0.07 -31.71
C GLU A 202 -26.06 -0.54 -32.95
N GLY A 203 -24.74 -0.30 -32.94
CA GLY A 203 -23.80 -0.75 -34.01
C GLY A 203 -22.89 0.32 -34.59
N ASP A 204 -23.23 1.61 -34.48
CA ASP A 204 -22.37 2.74 -34.87
C ASP A 204 -21.80 3.42 -33.61
N HIS A 205 -20.65 2.93 -33.16
CA HIS A 205 -20.20 2.99 -31.77
C HIS A 205 -19.54 4.29 -31.29
N ASP A 206 -19.76 5.43 -31.95
CA ASP A 206 -19.21 6.71 -31.48
C ASP A 206 -20.22 7.84 -31.31
N GLY A 207 -21.52 7.56 -31.49
CA GLY A 207 -22.60 8.53 -31.26
C GLY A 207 -22.63 9.67 -32.27
N THR A 208 -21.85 9.61 -33.36
CA THR A 208 -21.85 10.63 -34.41
C THR A 208 -22.60 10.15 -35.65
N LEU A 209 -23.43 11.03 -36.22
CA LEU A 209 -24.09 10.80 -37.50
C LEU A 209 -23.84 11.98 -38.43
N ASP A 210 -23.43 11.67 -39.66
CA ASP A 210 -23.32 12.64 -40.74
C ASP A 210 -24.70 12.94 -41.33
N ILE A 211 -25.17 14.16 -41.14
CA ILE A 211 -26.40 14.66 -41.75
C ILE A 211 -26.10 15.77 -42.77
N PRO A 212 -26.68 15.70 -43.99
CA PRO A 212 -26.47 16.74 -44.98
C PRO A 212 -27.16 18.02 -44.51
N MET A 213 -26.38 19.05 -44.17
CA MET A 213 -26.89 20.32 -43.69
C MET A 213 -26.30 21.47 -44.50
N LEU A 214 -27.10 22.51 -44.66
CA LEU A 214 -26.63 23.80 -45.16
C LEU A 214 -25.84 24.49 -44.05
N ARG A 215 -24.74 25.18 -44.40
CA ARG A 215 -23.77 25.67 -43.42
C ARG A 215 -23.41 27.13 -43.57
N THR A 216 -22.90 27.68 -42.48
CA THR A 216 -22.30 29.01 -42.39
C THR A 216 -20.77 28.91 -42.33
N VAL A 217 -20.09 29.97 -41.88
CA VAL A 217 -18.64 29.96 -41.68
C VAL A 217 -18.31 29.06 -40.47
N PRO A 218 -17.34 28.12 -40.59
CA PRO A 218 -16.90 27.32 -39.46
C PRO A 218 -16.25 28.20 -38.38
N LEU A 219 -16.65 27.98 -37.13
CA LEU A 219 -16.05 28.61 -35.95
C LEU A 219 -15.26 27.59 -35.13
N PRO A 220 -14.09 27.98 -34.59
CA PRO A 220 -13.36 27.12 -33.66
C PRO A 220 -14.06 27.08 -32.30
N GLY A 221 -14.05 25.90 -31.68
CA GLY A 221 -14.46 25.67 -30.30
C GLY A 221 -13.40 24.92 -29.53
N GLU A 222 -13.41 25.04 -28.21
CA GLU A 222 -12.48 24.34 -27.33
C GLU A 222 -13.15 23.83 -26.05
N PHE A 223 -12.69 22.67 -25.58
CA PHE A 223 -13.05 22.09 -24.29
C PHE A 223 -11.81 21.74 -23.50
N LYS A 224 -11.83 21.99 -22.19
CA LYS A 224 -10.83 21.44 -21.27
C LYS A 224 -11.26 20.05 -20.84
N ILE A 225 -10.37 19.07 -21.02
CA ILE A 225 -10.60 17.67 -20.64
C ILE A 225 -9.46 17.18 -19.75
N ILE A 226 -9.78 16.46 -18.67
CA ILE A 226 -8.76 15.87 -17.80
C ILE A 226 -8.20 14.63 -18.51
N GLU A 227 -6.98 14.72 -19.03
CA GLU A 227 -6.37 13.65 -19.82
C GLU A 227 -5.85 12.50 -18.95
N LYS A 228 -5.16 12.85 -17.86
CA LYS A 228 -4.41 11.90 -17.01
C LYS A 228 -4.42 12.33 -15.55
N MET A 229 -4.26 11.36 -14.66
CA MET A 229 -3.92 11.58 -13.27
C MET A 229 -2.42 11.40 -13.04
N GLU A 230 -1.87 12.17 -12.12
CA GLU A 230 -0.50 12.07 -11.63
C GLU A 230 -0.48 11.88 -10.12
N LYS A 231 0.52 11.13 -9.66
CA LYS A 231 0.86 10.95 -8.25
C LYS A 231 1.57 12.19 -7.71
N THR A 232 1.04 12.83 -6.67
CA THR A 232 1.65 14.06 -6.10
C THR A 232 2.39 13.85 -4.78
N SER A 233 2.18 12.73 -4.10
CA SER A 233 2.88 12.43 -2.86
C SER A 233 3.44 11.01 -2.88
N PRO A 234 4.60 10.77 -2.27
CA PRO A 234 5.10 9.41 -2.16
C PRO A 234 4.19 8.54 -1.29
N THR A 235 4.28 7.23 -1.46
CA THR A 235 3.50 6.23 -0.72
C THR A 235 4.47 5.36 0.05
N TYR A 236 4.27 5.25 1.36
CA TYR A 236 5.13 4.48 2.25
C TYR A 236 4.28 3.69 3.24
N ALA A 237 4.77 2.53 3.62
CA ALA A 237 4.33 1.75 4.76
C ALA A 237 5.42 1.83 5.84
N ASP A 238 5.27 2.78 6.77
CA ASP A 238 6.17 2.98 7.91
C ASP A 238 5.47 2.54 9.20
N TYR A 239 6.08 1.57 9.89
CA TYR A 239 5.55 0.96 11.09
C TYR A 239 6.59 0.90 12.20
N GLU A 240 6.12 1.19 13.41
CA GLU A 240 6.84 0.92 14.65
C GLU A 240 6.08 -0.14 15.44
N ILE A 241 6.77 -1.21 15.81
CA ILE A 241 6.24 -2.24 16.70
C ILE A 241 6.87 -2.05 18.08
N THR A 242 6.05 -2.15 19.12
CA THR A 242 6.47 -1.98 20.51
C THR A 242 6.05 -3.21 21.31
N LEU A 243 7.02 -3.85 21.98
CA LEU A 243 6.75 -4.88 22.97
C LEU A 243 6.76 -4.20 24.35
N PRO A 244 5.63 -4.19 25.08
CA PRO A 244 5.60 -3.66 26.44
C PRO A 244 6.54 -4.44 27.36
N ARG A 245 6.81 -3.86 28.53
CA ARG A 245 7.59 -4.55 29.57
C ARG A 245 6.94 -5.90 29.87
N HIS A 246 7.76 -6.93 29.92
CA HIS A 246 7.36 -8.29 30.25
C HIS A 246 8.37 -8.87 31.22
N PRO A 247 7.92 -9.66 32.20
CA PRO A 247 8.80 -10.18 33.22
C PRO A 247 9.80 -11.17 32.61
N PHE A 248 11.06 -11.04 32.97
CA PHE A 248 12.08 -12.07 32.72
C PHE A 248 12.31 -12.84 34.01
N ILE A 249 12.27 -14.18 33.94
CA ILE A 249 12.33 -15.10 35.08
C ILE A 249 13.42 -14.71 36.10
N LEU A 250 14.59 -14.26 35.64
CA LEU A 250 15.69 -13.77 36.49
C LEU A 250 16.17 -12.36 36.13
N GLY A 251 15.65 -11.78 35.05
CA GLY A 251 16.07 -10.46 34.59
C GLY A 251 15.60 -9.34 35.50
N ASP A 252 14.40 -9.45 36.08
CA ASP A 252 13.85 -8.38 36.93
C ASP A 252 14.59 -8.27 38.27
N ALA A 253 15.08 -9.39 38.80
CA ALA A 253 15.86 -9.42 40.04
C ALA A 253 17.27 -8.81 39.89
N ILE A 254 17.86 -8.90 38.69
CA ILE A 254 19.25 -8.48 38.44
C ILE A 254 19.31 -7.10 37.75
N PHE A 255 18.40 -6.83 36.82
CA PHE A 255 18.48 -5.66 35.92
C PHE A 255 17.46 -4.55 36.20
N LYS A 256 16.61 -4.68 37.25
CA LYS A 256 15.59 -3.67 37.63
C LYS A 256 14.76 -3.22 36.42
N ASP A 257 13.95 -4.15 35.92
CA ASP A 257 13.03 -4.05 34.78
C ASP A 257 13.67 -4.13 33.39
N VAL A 258 13.09 -4.97 32.53
CA VAL A 258 13.45 -4.98 31.11
C VAL A 258 12.83 -3.79 30.38
N PRO A 259 13.62 -3.03 29.59
CA PRO A 259 13.09 -1.89 28.86
C PRO A 259 12.07 -2.31 27.80
N VAL A 260 11.18 -1.38 27.46
CA VAL A 260 10.27 -1.52 26.32
C VAL A 260 11.10 -1.72 25.06
N LEU A 261 10.87 -2.82 24.34
CA LEU A 261 11.56 -3.09 23.09
C LEU A 261 10.78 -2.47 21.93
N LYS A 262 11.52 -1.81 21.02
CA LYS A 262 10.96 -1.20 19.83
C LYS A 262 11.72 -1.68 18.60
N ALA A 263 11.00 -1.89 17.52
CA ALA A 263 11.58 -2.10 16.20
C ALA A 263 10.80 -1.28 15.17
N ARG A 264 11.47 -0.88 14.09
CA ARG A 264 10.89 -0.08 13.01
C ARG A 264 11.27 -0.70 11.68
N ALA A 265 10.34 -0.61 10.73
CA ALA A 265 10.58 -0.92 9.34
C ALA A 265 9.81 0.04 8.44
N SER A 266 10.35 0.25 7.25
CA SER A 266 9.70 1.02 6.21
C SER A 266 9.78 0.25 4.89
N ALA A 267 8.69 0.26 4.15
CA ALA A 267 8.62 -0.29 2.82
C ALA A 267 7.84 0.65 1.90
N ARG A 268 8.07 0.56 0.59
CA ARG A 268 7.37 1.39 -0.39
C ARG A 268 7.04 0.59 -1.65
N PRO A 269 5.95 0.94 -2.34
CA PRO A 269 5.76 0.58 -3.74
C PRO A 269 6.81 1.27 -4.63
N ALA A 270 7.48 0.51 -5.50
CA ALA A 270 8.45 1.01 -6.48
C ALA A 270 8.31 0.32 -7.84
N GLY A 271 8.76 0.96 -8.92
CA GLY A 271 8.79 0.39 -10.28
C GLY A 271 7.71 0.92 -11.23
N GLY A 272 6.50 1.18 -10.74
CA GLY A 272 5.38 1.68 -11.57
C GLY A 272 5.33 3.20 -11.76
N ASP A 273 4.45 3.64 -12.65
CA ASP A 273 4.20 5.04 -12.97
C ASP A 273 2.72 5.26 -13.34
N ILE A 274 1.96 5.90 -12.44
CA ILE A 274 0.54 6.21 -12.66
C ILE A 274 0.38 7.10 -13.90
N TYR A 275 1.16 8.17 -14.04
CA TYR A 275 1.01 9.13 -15.13
C TYR A 275 1.26 8.49 -16.50
N ARG A 276 2.24 7.58 -16.57
CA ARG A 276 2.51 6.80 -17.79
C ARG A 276 1.64 5.57 -17.96
N GLY A 277 0.77 5.25 -17.00
CA GLY A 277 -0.08 4.05 -17.03
C GLY A 277 0.73 2.75 -17.00
N LYS A 278 1.80 2.70 -16.21
CA LYS A 278 2.69 1.53 -16.03
C LYS A 278 2.42 0.85 -14.68
N PRO A 279 1.62 -0.24 -14.65
CA PRO A 279 1.21 -0.93 -13.42
C PRO A 279 2.28 -1.94 -12.93
N GLU A 280 3.50 -1.45 -12.71
CA GLU A 280 4.66 -2.29 -12.35
C GLU A 280 5.13 -2.07 -10.90
N TYR A 281 4.27 -1.52 -10.03
CA TYR A 281 4.59 -1.31 -8.63
C TYR A 281 4.78 -2.66 -7.91
N LYS A 282 5.91 -2.76 -7.20
CA LYS A 282 6.27 -3.88 -6.32
C LYS A 282 6.68 -3.34 -4.95
N ALA A 283 6.43 -4.13 -3.91
CA ALA A 283 6.86 -3.78 -2.56
C ALA A 283 8.38 -3.92 -2.42
N VAL A 284 9.03 -2.90 -1.89
CA VAL A 284 10.46 -2.89 -1.60
C VAL A 284 10.67 -2.41 -0.17
N LEU A 285 11.30 -3.24 0.65
CA LEU A 285 11.83 -2.83 1.95
C LEU A 285 12.99 -1.87 1.74
N PHE A 286 13.02 -0.79 2.50
CA PHE A 286 14.16 0.10 2.54
C PHE A 286 14.47 0.44 3.99
N ARG A 287 15.75 0.36 4.33
CA ARG A 287 16.28 0.62 5.68
C ARG A 287 17.03 1.93 5.67
#